data_AF-A0A072NZZ2-F1
#
_entry.id   AF-A0A072NZZ2-F1
#
_cell.length_a   1.000
_cell.length_b   1.000
_cell.length_c   1.000
_cell.angle_alpha   90.00
_cell.angle_beta   90.00
_cell.angle_gamma   90.00
#
_symmetry.space_group_name_H-M   'P 1'
#
loop_
_entity.id
_entity.type
_entity.pdbx_description
1 polymer ?
#
loop_
_entity_poly.entity_id
_entity_poly.type
_entity_poly.pdbx_seq_one_letter_code
_entity_poly.pdbx_strand_id
1 'polypeptide(L)' 'MKWGALLGYSFLIICIVMFQLAKIKKDNKKEKAALISLSLLGWILATLLMFVPELPGPTQLIDQIFKPLGKLIEK' A
#
# COMPACT_ATOMS: atom_id res chain seq x y z
N MET A 1 -20.99 0.94 -5.16
CA MET A 1 -20.60 0.71 -3.75
C MET A 1 -19.08 0.73 -3.51
N LYS A 2 -18.24 0.11 -4.37
CA LYS A 2 -16.76 0.15 -4.24
C LYS A 2 -16.13 1.55 -4.43
N TRP A 3 -16.61 2.34 -5.41
CA TRP A 3 -16.10 3.69 -5.69
C TRP A 3 -16.35 4.71 -4.56
N GLY A 4 -17.49 4.59 -3.86
CA GLY A 4 -17.78 5.43 -2.69
C GLY A 4 -16.86 5.12 -1.50
N ALA A 5 -16.57 3.84 -1.26
CA ALA A 5 -15.57 3.44 -0.29
C ALA A 5 -14.18 3.99 -0.67
N LEU A 6 -13.82 3.90 -1.97
CA LEU A 6 -12.56 4.40 -2.52
C LEU A 6 -12.38 5.90 -2.27
N LEU A 7 -13.38 6.71 -2.60
CA LEU A 7 -13.38 8.15 -2.32
C LEU A 7 -13.32 8.45 -0.82
N GLY A 8 -14.09 7.72 0.00
CA GLY A 8 -14.16 7.95 1.43
C GLY A 8 -12.82 7.73 2.14
N TYR A 9 -12.16 6.58 1.89
CA TYR A 9 -10.87 6.31 2.54
C TYR A 9 -9.74 7.17 1.96
N SER A 10 -9.77 7.49 0.66
CA SER A 10 -8.81 8.44 0.06
C SER A 10 -8.92 9.82 0.70
N PHE A 11 -10.14 10.30 0.93
CA PHE A 11 -10.39 11.57 1.61
C PHE A 11 -9.86 11.56 3.05
N LEU A 12 -10.11 10.49 3.80
CA LEU A 12 -9.57 10.32 5.16
C LEU A 12 -8.05 10.34 5.18
N ILE A 13 -7.39 9.62 4.26
CA ILE A 13 -5.92 9.60 4.16
C ILE A 13 -5.39 11.00 3.87
N ILE A 14 -6.01 11.74 2.94
CA ILE A 14 -5.60 13.11 2.63
C ILE A 14 -5.74 14.01 3.87
N CYS A 15 -6.85 13.92 4.61
CA CYS A 15 -7.03 14.68 5.85
C CYS A 15 -5.95 14.34 6.90
N ILE A 16 -5.65 13.06 7.10
CA ILE A 16 -4.62 12.59 8.04
C ILE A 16 -3.24 13.10 7.63
N VAL A 17 -2.89 12.98 6.35
CA VAL A 17 -1.60 13.43 5.82
C VAL A 17 -1.47 14.94 5.96
N MET A 18 -2.50 15.70 5.61
CA MET A 18 -2.47 17.17 5.72
C MET A 18 -2.32 17.62 7.17
N PHE A 19 -3.01 16.97 8.12
CA PHE A 19 -2.89 17.25 9.55
C PHE A 19 -1.49 16.91 10.09
N GLN A 20 -0.93 15.75 9.72
CA GLN A 20 0.42 15.37 10.12
C GLN A 20 1.49 16.27 9.51
N LEU A 21 1.33 16.67 8.24
CA LEU A 21 2.24 17.61 7.57
C LEU A 21 2.18 19.02 8.20
N ALA A 22 1.01 19.46 8.66
CA ALA A 22 0.86 20.71 9.39
C ALA A 22 1.51 20.67 10.78
N LYS A 23 1.52 19.48 11.42
CA LYS A 23 2.15 19.26 12.73
C LYS A 23 3.67 19.13 12.67
N ILE A 24 4.22 18.72 11.54
CA ILE A 24 5.68 18.63 11.33
C ILE A 24 6.30 20.03 11.19
N LYS A 25 7.36 20.28 11.96
CA LYS A 25 8.16 21.51 11.86
C LYS A 25 8.56 21.74 10.41
N LYS A 26 8.37 22.97 9.93
CA LYS A 26 8.50 23.37 8.51
C LYS A 26 9.85 22.95 7.87
N ASP A 27 10.88 22.78 8.69
CA ASP A 27 12.26 22.47 8.32
C ASP A 27 12.56 20.97 8.06
N ASN A 28 11.76 20.05 8.60
CA ASN A 28 12.01 18.60 8.50
C ASN A 28 11.48 17.99 7.18
N LYS A 29 12.20 18.25 6.08
CA LYS A 29 11.84 17.72 4.74
C LYS A 29 11.86 16.18 4.67
N LYS A 30 12.76 15.51 5.41
CA LYS A 30 12.87 14.04 5.44
C LYS A 30 11.64 13.38 6.06
N GLU A 31 11.11 13.97 7.12
CA GLU A 31 9.95 13.47 7.86
C GLU A 31 8.67 13.61 7.02
N LYS A 32 8.52 14.74 6.30
CA LYS A 32 7.45 14.94 5.32
C LYS A 32 7.52 13.93 4.18
N ALA A 33 8.71 13.67 3.65
CA ALA A 33 8.91 12.70 2.58
C ALA A 33 8.55 11.27 3.03
N ALA A 34 8.96 10.87 4.23
CA ALA A 34 8.61 9.57 4.81
C ALA A 34 7.09 9.41 5.02
N LEU A 35 6.41 10.47 5.48
CA LEU A 35 4.96 10.43 5.67
C LEU A 35 4.20 10.30 4.36
N ILE A 36 4.60 11.06 3.35
CA ILE A 36 3.98 11.01 2.02
C ILE A 36 4.23 9.64 1.38
N SER A 37 5.46 9.11 1.47
CA SER A 37 5.78 7.81 0.88
C SER A 37 5.06 6.65 1.57
N LEU A 38 5.01 6.63 2.91
CA LEU A 38 4.25 5.59 3.64
C LEU A 38 2.76 5.67 3.36
N SER A 39 2.20 6.88 3.32
CA SER A 39 0.77 7.08 3.07
C SER A 39 0.39 6.70 1.65
N LEU A 40 1.23 7.03 0.66
CA LEU A 40 1.06 6.58 -0.72
C LEU A 40 1.15 5.06 -0.83
N LEU A 41 2.14 4.43 -0.20
CA LEU A 41 2.28 2.98 -0.21
C LEU A 41 1.04 2.30 0.39
N GLY A 42 0.59 2.76 1.56
CA GLY A 42 -0.63 2.24 2.19
C GLY A 42 -1.88 2.46 1.34
N TRP A 43 -1.99 3.62 0.67
CA TRP A 43 -3.10 3.93 -0.23
C TRP A 43 -3.14 3.03 -1.47
N ILE A 44 -1.98 2.77 -2.07
CA ILE A 44 -1.82 1.85 -3.19
C ILE A 44 -2.19 0.43 -2.75
N LEU A 45 -1.72 0.00 -1.58
CA LEU A 45 -1.99 -1.33 -1.04
C LEU A 45 -3.49 -1.53 -0.76
N ALA A 46 -4.14 -0.53 -0.18
CA ALA A 46 -5.59 -0.51 0.04
C ALA A 46 -6.39 -0.51 -1.28
N THR A 47 -5.95 0.27 -2.28
CA THR A 47 -6.55 0.26 -3.63
C THR A 47 -6.44 -1.14 -4.24
N LEU A 48 -5.25 -1.74 -4.15
CA LEU A 48 -4.96 -3.05 -4.73
C LEU A 48 -5.84 -4.13 -4.09
N LEU A 49 -6.00 -4.12 -2.76
CA LEU A 49 -6.93 -5.01 -2.05
C LEU A 49 -8.38 -4.83 -2.48
N MET A 50 -8.82 -3.60 -2.77
CA MET A 50 -10.21 -3.33 -3.14
C MET A 50 -10.54 -3.86 -4.55
N PHE A 51 -9.58 -3.83 -5.47
CA PHE A 51 -9.75 -4.35 -6.83
C PHE A 51 -9.41 -5.84 -6.95
N VAL A 52 -8.44 -6.33 -6.17
CA VAL A 52 -8.02 -7.73 -6.11
C VAL A 52 -8.22 -8.21 -4.66
N PRO A 53 -9.45 -8.58 -4.27
CA PRO A 53 -9.73 -9.06 -2.91
C PRO A 53 -9.03 -10.40 -2.62
N GLU A 54 -8.67 -11.16 -3.67
CA GLU A 54 -7.90 -12.40 -3.60
C GLU A 54 -6.42 -12.17 -3.90
N LEU A 55 -5.85 -11.08 -3.39
CA LEU A 55 -4.39 -10.90 -3.45
C LEU A 55 -3.76 -12.16 -2.87
N PRO A 56 -2.93 -12.90 -3.66
CA PRO A 56 -2.24 -14.05 -3.13
C PRO A 56 -1.50 -13.58 -1.89
N GLY A 57 -1.78 -14.22 -0.75
CA GLY A 57 -1.10 -13.86 0.48
C GLY A 57 0.42 -13.92 0.28
N PRO A 58 1.22 -13.31 1.16
CA PRO A 58 2.67 -13.41 1.08
C PRO A 58 3.15 -14.86 0.90
N THR A 59 2.42 -15.82 1.47
CA THR A 59 2.60 -17.26 1.28
C THR A 59 2.34 -17.72 -0.16
N GLN A 60 1.24 -17.31 -0.82
CA GLN A 60 0.98 -17.65 -2.22
C GLN A 60 1.91 -16.92 -3.21
N LEU A 61 2.41 -15.73 -2.87
CA LEU A 61 3.44 -15.06 -3.67
C LEU A 61 4.76 -15.84 -3.65
N ILE A 62 5.16 -16.32 -2.48
CA ILE A 62 6.30 -17.24 -2.34
C ILE A 62 6.03 -18.52 -3.15
N ASP A 63 4.85 -19.11 -3.03
CA ASP A 63 4.48 -20.31 -3.78
C ASP A 63 4.57 -20.11 -5.32
N GLN A 64 4.14 -18.95 -5.83
CA GLN A 64 4.24 -18.62 -7.26
C GLN A 64 5.68 -18.39 -7.75
N ILE A 65 6.54 -17.80 -6.91
CA ILE A 65 7.96 -17.59 -7.24
C ILE A 65 8.75 -18.90 -7.17
N PHE A 66 8.44 -19.76 -6.18
CA PHE A 66 9.18 -20.99 -5.92
C PHE A 66 8.66 -22.21 -6.70
N LYS A 67 7.40 -22.24 -7.15
CA LYS A 67 6.87 -23.28 -8.06
C LYS A 67 7.72 -23.53 -9.32
N PRO A 68 8.12 -22.50 -10.09
CA PRO A 68 8.94 -22.72 -11.27
C PRO A 68 10.35 -23.20 -10.92
N LEU A 69 10.89 -22.79 -9.76
CA LEU A 69 12.18 -23.27 -9.26
C LEU A 69 12.13 -24.74 -8.84
N GLY A 70 11.06 -25.17 -8.16
CA GLY A 70 10.84 -26.58 -7.79
C GLY A 70 10.78 -27.49 -9.03
N LYS A 71 10.04 -27.08 -10.06
CA LYS A 71 9.98 -27.80 -11.34
C LYS A 71 11.32 -27.89 -12.09
N LEU A 72 12.24 -26.96 -11.82
CA LEU A 72 13.57 -26.95 -12.44
C LEU A 72 14.54 -27.90 -11.71
N ILE A 73 14.29 -28.19 -10.43
CA ILE A 73 15.13 -29.04 -9.56
C ILE A 73 14.62 -30.50 -9.57
N GLU A 74 13.34 -30.72 -9.83
CA GLU A 74 12.75 -32.07 -10.01
C GLU A 74 13.08 -32.72 -11.37
N LYS A 75 13.97 -32.12 -12.17
CA LYS A 75 14.48 -32.69 -13.43
C LYS A 75 16.00 -32.79 -13.38
#